data_AF-J0MT90-F1
#
_entry.id   AF-J0MT90-F1
#
_cell.length_a   1.000
_cell.length_b   1.000
_cell.length_c   1.000
_cell.angle_alpha   90.00
_cell.angle_beta   90.00
_cell.angle_gamma   90.00
#
_symmetry.space_group_name_H-M   'P 1'
#
loop_
_entity.id
_entity.type
_entity.pdbx_description
1 polymer ?
#
loop_
_entity_poly.entity_id
_entity_poly.type
_entity_poly.pdbx_seq_one_letter_code
_entity_poly.pdbx_strand_id
1 'polypeptide(L)'
;MNKSTTTISDGSDAEGVDAAQDAPAQEQTGTAEDTDWKAEARKWEGRAKANSAAAKRLAEIEESEKTELQKLQDRVKKAEDAAAAATALAERMKLAASTGVPAELLAGPGDDPEAYARAIKEWRDTAADSGSAGAQQDDASAAERARVLSRVGRTPDRRGAVSIAEQIAAAEKAGDHHLVMSLKAMQLGGAQ
;
A
#
# COMPACT_ATOMS: atom_id res chain seq x y z
N MET A 1 -67.55 20.55 14.04
CA MET A 1 -66.23 21.13 14.34
C MET A 1 -65.42 21.26 13.05
N ASN A 2 -65.48 22.45 12.47
CA ASN A 2 -64.34 23.31 12.12
C ASN A 2 -63.19 22.68 11.34
N LYS A 3 -63.27 22.87 10.02
CA LYS A 3 -62.15 23.13 9.11
C LYS A 3 -61.41 24.40 9.56
N SER A 4 -60.09 24.45 9.28
CA SER A 4 -59.22 25.63 9.06
C SER A 4 -57.77 25.15 9.13
N THR A 5 -56.79 25.54 8.32
CA THR A 5 -56.63 26.64 7.35
C THR A 5 -55.22 26.40 6.75
N THR A 6 -55.06 26.23 5.43
CA THR A 6 -54.88 27.28 4.41
C THR A 6 -53.64 28.14 4.64
N THR A 7 -52.72 28.16 3.66
CA THR A 7 -51.89 29.33 3.28
C THR A 7 -51.50 29.11 1.80
N ILE A 8 -52.30 29.64 0.85
CA ILE A 8 -52.17 30.96 0.16
C ILE A 8 -51.06 30.89 -0.90
N SER A 9 -51.36 30.69 -2.20
CA SER A 9 -51.97 31.60 -3.20
C SER A 9 -51.03 32.71 -3.69
N ASP A 10 -50.80 32.75 -5.00
CA ASP A 10 -50.63 33.91 -5.92
C ASP A 10 -49.96 33.38 -7.20
N GLY A 11 -50.36 33.65 -8.45
CA GLY A 11 -51.40 34.43 -9.11
C GLY A 11 -51.33 34.05 -10.61
N SER A 12 -52.44 33.70 -11.26
CA SER A 12 -53.23 34.57 -12.16
C SER A 12 -52.51 35.11 -13.42
N ASP A 13 -52.92 34.50 -14.55
CA ASP A 13 -53.45 35.14 -15.77
C ASP A 13 -52.53 35.69 -16.90
N ALA A 14 -53.03 35.35 -18.10
CA ALA A 14 -53.12 36.15 -19.32
C ALA A 14 -52.04 36.02 -20.43
N GLU A 15 -52.54 35.44 -21.54
CA GLU A 15 -52.40 35.87 -22.96
C GLU A 15 -50.98 35.85 -23.58
N GLY A 16 -50.72 35.24 -24.73
CA GLY A 16 -51.48 35.22 -25.98
C GLY A 16 -50.63 35.92 -27.05
N VAL A 17 -50.28 35.22 -28.15
CA VAL A 17 -50.04 35.69 -29.54
C VAL A 17 -49.39 34.53 -30.32
N ASP A 18 -50.11 33.90 -31.24
CA ASP A 18 -50.25 34.27 -32.66
C ASP A 18 -49.05 33.82 -33.52
N ALA A 19 -49.29 32.77 -34.30
CA ALA A 19 -48.75 32.63 -35.65
C ALA A 19 -49.49 31.48 -36.35
N ALA A 20 -50.65 31.82 -36.90
CA ALA A 20 -51.18 31.08 -38.04
C ALA A 20 -50.14 31.15 -39.17
N GLN A 21 -49.61 30.01 -39.60
CA GLN A 21 -49.00 29.88 -40.92
C GLN A 21 -49.56 28.65 -41.61
N ASP A 22 -50.44 28.99 -42.55
CA ASP A 22 -50.95 28.22 -43.67
C ASP A 22 -49.80 27.55 -44.45
N ALA A 23 -49.86 26.22 -44.59
CA ALA A 23 -49.11 25.42 -45.57
C ALA A 23 -49.81 24.06 -45.72
N PRO A 24 -49.85 23.51 -46.95
CA PRO A 24 -51.09 23.21 -47.64
C PRO A 24 -51.76 21.94 -47.11
N ALA A 25 -53.09 21.91 -47.24
CA ALA A 25 -53.88 20.69 -47.22
C ALA A 25 -53.31 19.70 -48.25
N GLN A 26 -52.42 18.82 -47.81
CA GLN A 26 -52.27 17.53 -48.45
C GLN A 26 -53.48 16.73 -48.04
N GLU A 27 -54.44 16.62 -48.96
CA GLU A 27 -55.43 15.56 -48.96
C GLU A 27 -54.68 14.23 -48.82
N GLN A 28 -54.51 13.76 -47.58
CA GLN A 28 -54.23 12.37 -47.30
C GLN A 28 -55.55 11.64 -47.52
N THR A 29 -55.82 11.39 -48.79
CA THR A 29 -56.77 10.38 -49.24
C THR A 29 -56.45 9.07 -48.53
N GLY A 30 -57.36 8.67 -47.64
CA GLY A 30 -57.60 7.31 -47.15
C GLY A 30 -56.40 6.36 -47.00
N THR A 31 -56.02 6.10 -45.74
CA THR A 31 -56.12 4.77 -45.14
C THR A 31 -55.92 4.96 -43.64
N ALA A 32 -56.93 4.64 -42.83
CA ALA A 32 -56.66 4.31 -41.44
C ALA A 32 -55.75 3.09 -41.49
N GLU A 33 -54.46 3.26 -41.19
CA GLU A 33 -53.54 2.14 -41.04
C GLU A 33 -54.03 1.32 -39.84
N ASP A 34 -54.77 0.26 -40.14
CA ASP A 34 -55.28 -0.69 -39.18
C ASP A 34 -54.06 -1.27 -38.45
N THR A 35 -53.80 -0.78 -37.23
CA THR A 35 -52.54 -1.03 -36.55
C THR A 35 -52.45 -2.52 -36.24
N ASP A 36 -51.48 -3.21 -36.85
CA ASP A 36 -51.29 -4.65 -36.64
C ASP A 36 -50.77 -4.90 -35.21
N TRP A 37 -51.70 -5.06 -34.27
CA TRP A 37 -51.41 -5.35 -32.86
C TRP A 37 -50.60 -6.62 -32.67
N LYS A 38 -50.62 -7.54 -33.64
CA LYS A 38 -49.80 -8.76 -33.60
C LYS A 38 -48.35 -8.46 -33.91
N ALA A 39 -48.09 -7.56 -34.87
CA ALA A 39 -46.74 -7.09 -35.17
C ALA A 39 -46.17 -6.29 -33.99
N GLU A 40 -46.97 -5.40 -33.40
CA GLU A 40 -46.55 -4.62 -32.24
C GLU A 40 -46.28 -5.55 -31.03
N ALA A 41 -47.16 -6.51 -30.73
CA ALA A 41 -46.95 -7.49 -29.66
C ALA A 41 -45.62 -8.26 -29.79
N ARG A 42 -45.27 -8.72 -31.01
CA ARG A 42 -43.98 -9.39 -31.26
C ARG A 42 -42.79 -8.47 -31.01
N LYS A 43 -42.91 -7.18 -31.32
CA LYS A 43 -41.87 -6.18 -31.05
C LYS A 43 -41.69 -5.93 -29.56
N TRP A 44 -42.78 -5.85 -28.81
CA TRP A 44 -42.73 -5.75 -27.34
C TRP A 44 -42.15 -7.01 -26.71
N GLU A 45 -42.50 -8.19 -27.21
CA GLU A 45 -41.90 -9.45 -26.78
C GLU A 45 -40.39 -9.49 -27.03
N GLY A 46 -39.95 -9.07 -28.23
CA GLY A 46 -38.54 -8.94 -28.58
C GLY A 46 -37.80 -7.96 -27.67
N ARG A 47 -38.40 -6.80 -27.40
CA ARG A 47 -37.85 -5.78 -26.48
C ARG A 47 -37.77 -6.29 -25.05
N ALA A 48 -38.80 -6.97 -24.56
CA ALA A 48 -38.82 -7.56 -23.22
C ALA A 48 -37.73 -8.62 -23.06
N LYS A 49 -37.53 -9.47 -24.08
CA LYS A 49 -36.49 -10.49 -24.08
C LYS A 49 -35.09 -9.89 -24.12
N ALA A 50 -34.89 -8.85 -24.93
CA ALA A 50 -33.62 -8.11 -24.98
C ALA A 50 -33.33 -7.39 -23.65
N ASN A 51 -34.33 -6.75 -23.04
CA ASN A 51 -34.18 -6.09 -21.74
C ASN A 51 -33.89 -7.09 -20.62
N SER A 52 -34.57 -8.25 -20.61
CA SER A 52 -34.29 -9.33 -19.67
C SER A 52 -32.86 -9.87 -19.82
N ALA A 53 -32.38 -10.03 -21.05
CA ALA A 53 -31.00 -10.45 -21.30
C ALA A 53 -30.00 -9.40 -20.81
N ALA A 54 -30.24 -8.11 -21.05
CA ALA A 54 -29.40 -7.02 -20.57
C ALA A 54 -29.38 -6.95 -19.04
N ALA A 55 -30.52 -7.10 -18.37
CA ALA A 55 -30.62 -7.13 -16.91
C ALA A 55 -29.81 -8.29 -16.30
N LYS A 56 -29.84 -9.47 -16.93
CA LYS A 56 -29.03 -10.62 -16.50
C LYS A 56 -27.52 -10.35 -16.63
N ARG A 57 -27.10 -9.73 -17.74
CA ARG A 57 -25.70 -9.35 -17.95
C ARG A 57 -25.23 -8.30 -16.95
N LEU A 58 -26.08 -7.32 -16.64
CA LEU A 58 -25.79 -6.33 -15.62
C LEU A 58 -25.59 -6.98 -14.24
N ALA A 59 -26.52 -7.87 -13.85
CA ALA A 59 -26.42 -8.58 -12.57
C ALA A 59 -25.15 -9.46 -12.48
N GLU A 60 -24.76 -10.12 -13.57
CA GLU A 60 -23.53 -10.92 -13.64
C GLU A 60 -22.27 -10.05 -13.47
N ILE A 61 -22.23 -8.88 -14.11
CA ILE A 61 -21.13 -7.92 -13.96
C ILE A 61 -21.08 -7.38 -12.53
N GLU A 62 -22.20 -6.92 -11.98
CA GLU A 62 -22.26 -6.40 -10.61
C GLU A 62 -21.82 -7.45 -9.58
N GLU A 63 -22.18 -8.72 -9.76
CA GLU A 63 -21.74 -9.79 -8.87
C GLU A 63 -20.22 -10.04 -9.00
N SER A 64 -19.70 -10.01 -10.23
CA SER A 64 -18.26 -10.13 -10.47
C SER A 64 -17.48 -8.95 -9.87
N GLU A 65 -17.98 -7.73 -10.02
CA GLU A 65 -17.37 -6.52 -9.47
C GLU A 65 -17.43 -6.50 -7.95
N LYS A 66 -18.53 -6.93 -7.34
CA LYS A 66 -18.62 -7.10 -5.88
C LYS A 66 -17.59 -8.11 -5.38
N THR A 67 -17.43 -9.23 -6.08
CA THR A 67 -16.44 -10.25 -5.74
C THR A 67 -15.01 -9.72 -5.86
N GLU A 68 -14.71 -8.97 -6.93
CA GLU A 68 -13.40 -8.34 -7.12
C GLU A 68 -13.13 -7.24 -6.08
N LEU A 69 -14.14 -6.42 -5.76
CA LEU A 69 -14.06 -5.39 -4.74
C LEU A 69 -13.80 -5.97 -3.36
N GLN A 70 -14.50 -7.05 -3.00
CA GLN A 70 -14.26 -7.80 -1.76
C GLN A 70 -12.80 -8.26 -1.68
N LYS A 71 -12.29 -8.87 -2.75
CA LYS A 71 -10.90 -9.34 -2.84
C LYS A 71 -9.90 -8.19 -2.76
N LEU A 72 -10.19 -7.04 -3.37
CA LEU A 72 -9.37 -5.84 -3.29
C LEU A 72 -9.36 -5.28 -1.86
N GLN A 73 -10.52 -5.19 -1.21
CA GLN A 73 -10.62 -4.75 0.17
C GLN A 73 -9.85 -5.66 1.13
N ASP A 74 -9.94 -6.97 0.97
CA ASP A 74 -9.18 -7.91 1.80
C ASP A 74 -7.66 -7.76 1.60
N ARG A 75 -7.22 -7.50 0.36
CA ARG A 75 -5.81 -7.22 0.06
C ARG A 75 -5.35 -5.90 0.67
N VAL A 76 -6.18 -4.86 0.63
CA VAL A 76 -5.88 -3.55 1.21
C VAL A 76 -5.78 -3.68 2.72
N LYS A 77 -6.76 -4.29 3.39
CA LYS A 77 -6.73 -4.54 4.85
C LYS A 77 -5.48 -5.30 5.26
N LYS A 78 -5.15 -6.39 4.56
CA LYS A 78 -3.93 -7.16 4.84
C LYS A 78 -2.65 -6.33 4.67
N ALA A 79 -2.61 -5.44 3.69
CA ALA A 79 -1.48 -4.54 3.49
C ALA A 79 -1.39 -3.46 4.57
N GLU A 80 -2.53 -2.91 4.99
CA GLU A 80 -2.64 -1.96 6.10
C GLU A 80 -2.22 -2.59 7.43
N ASP A 81 -2.69 -3.80 7.73
CA ASP A 81 -2.31 -4.55 8.93
C ASP A 81 -0.80 -4.84 8.95
N ALA A 82 -0.22 -5.23 7.80
CA ALA A 82 1.22 -5.46 7.68
C ALA A 82 2.01 -4.16 7.86
N ALA A 83 1.53 -3.04 7.32
CA ALA A 83 2.16 -1.74 7.50
C ALA A 83 2.10 -1.29 8.96
N ALA A 84 0.95 -1.43 9.62
CA ALA A 84 0.77 -1.11 11.03
C ALA A 84 1.66 -1.99 11.94
N ALA A 85 1.79 -3.28 11.63
CA ALA A 85 2.69 -4.16 12.35
C ALA A 85 4.17 -3.74 12.19
N ALA A 86 4.57 -3.33 10.98
CA ALA A 86 5.93 -2.86 10.71
C ALA A 86 6.23 -1.54 11.43
N THR A 87 5.29 -0.59 11.47
CA THR A 87 5.47 0.67 12.21
C THR A 87 5.56 0.42 13.71
N ALA A 88 4.67 -0.43 14.26
CA ALA A 88 4.71 -0.79 15.67
C ALA A 88 6.02 -1.50 16.06
N LEU A 89 6.55 -2.39 15.20
CA LEU A 89 7.87 -2.97 15.41
C LEU A 89 8.97 -1.90 15.39
N ALA A 90 8.97 -1.01 14.40
CA ALA A 90 9.98 0.04 14.30
C ALA A 90 9.98 0.98 15.51
N GLU A 91 8.80 1.33 16.03
CA GLU A 91 8.67 2.12 17.26
C GLU A 91 9.16 1.36 18.49
N ARG A 92 8.80 0.08 18.64
CA ARG A 92 9.31 -0.77 19.72
C ARG A 92 10.81 -0.96 19.67
N MET A 93 11.41 -1.10 18.49
CA MET A 93 12.86 -1.19 18.33
C MET A 93 13.57 0.13 18.70
N LYS A 94 12.99 1.28 18.33
CA LYS A 94 13.50 2.58 18.76
C LYS A 94 13.41 2.74 20.28
N LEU A 95 12.27 2.37 20.87
CA LEU A 95 12.06 2.44 22.30
C LEU A 95 13.03 1.51 23.04
N ALA A 96 13.21 0.28 22.53
CA ALA A 96 14.16 -0.70 23.05
C ALA A 96 15.60 -0.18 23.05
N ALA A 97 16.02 0.47 21.96
CA ALA A 97 17.34 1.09 21.88
C ALA A 97 17.52 2.23 22.89
N SER A 98 16.45 2.97 23.22
CA SER A 98 16.51 4.09 24.17
C SER A 98 16.44 3.66 25.65
N THR A 99 15.70 2.59 25.96
CA THR A 99 15.46 2.13 27.35
C THR A 99 16.33 0.95 27.73
N GLY A 100 16.97 0.28 26.77
CA GLY A 100 17.71 -0.97 26.97
C GLY A 100 16.81 -2.19 27.21
N VAL A 101 15.49 -2.04 27.11
CA VAL A 101 14.53 -3.14 27.25
C VAL A 101 14.29 -3.78 25.88
N PRO A 102 14.44 -5.11 25.71
CA PRO A 102 14.18 -5.79 24.44
C PRO A 102 12.79 -5.47 23.86
N ALA A 103 12.73 -5.26 22.55
CA ALA A 103 11.48 -4.92 21.85
C ALA A 103 10.38 -6.00 22.01
N GLU A 104 10.78 -7.27 22.17
CA GLU A 104 9.88 -8.39 22.48
C GLU A 104 9.22 -8.24 23.85
N LEU A 105 9.93 -7.69 24.85
CA LEU A 105 9.33 -7.38 26.16
C LEU A 105 8.41 -6.16 26.08
N LEU A 106 8.71 -5.20 25.20
CA LEU A 106 7.83 -4.03 24.98
C LEU A 106 6.55 -4.38 24.21
N ALA A 107 6.50 -5.53 23.55
CA ALA A 107 5.31 -6.03 22.87
C ALA A 107 4.20 -6.47 23.85
N GLY A 108 4.54 -6.72 25.11
CA GLY A 108 3.62 -7.27 26.11
C GLY A 108 3.47 -8.79 26.02
N PRO A 109 2.60 -9.38 26.87
CA PRO A 109 2.49 -10.83 27.03
C PRO A 109 2.01 -11.63 25.80
N GLY A 110 1.43 -10.96 24.79
CA GLY A 110 0.89 -11.64 23.62
C GLY A 110 -0.08 -12.77 23.99
N ASP A 111 0.02 -13.90 23.30
CA ASP A 111 -0.80 -15.09 23.51
C ASP A 111 -0.28 -16.05 24.60
N ASP A 112 0.95 -15.85 25.12
CA ASP A 112 1.57 -16.70 26.15
C ASP A 112 2.14 -15.84 27.30
N PRO A 113 1.33 -15.56 28.32
CA PRO A 113 1.75 -14.74 29.45
C PRO A 113 2.82 -15.43 30.31
N GLU A 114 2.86 -16.77 30.37
CA GLU A 114 3.89 -17.51 31.11
C GLU A 114 5.27 -17.45 30.45
N ALA A 115 5.34 -17.53 29.11
CA ALA A 115 6.58 -17.30 28.38
C ALA A 115 7.07 -15.86 28.56
N TYR A 116 6.17 -14.89 28.50
CA TYR A 116 6.52 -13.49 28.72
C TYR A 116 7.07 -13.22 30.13
N ALA A 117 6.44 -13.77 31.17
CA ALA A 117 6.93 -13.64 32.53
C ALA A 117 8.33 -14.25 32.71
N ARG A 118 8.61 -15.39 32.06
CA ARG A 118 9.96 -16.00 32.03
C ARG A 118 10.98 -15.11 31.33
N ALA A 119 10.61 -14.53 30.18
CA ALA A 119 11.48 -13.63 29.43
C ALA A 119 11.83 -12.36 30.24
N ILE A 120 10.88 -11.79 30.99
CA ILE A 120 11.15 -10.66 31.90
C ILE A 120 12.16 -11.07 32.97
N LYS A 121 11.97 -12.24 33.58
CA LYS A 121 12.86 -12.74 34.64
C LYS A 121 14.28 -12.94 34.11
N GLU A 122 14.43 -13.59 32.96
CA GLU A 122 15.73 -13.83 32.31
C GLU A 122 16.41 -12.51 31.92
N TRP A 123 15.67 -11.55 31.36
CA TRP A 123 16.23 -10.23 31.07
C TRP A 123 16.72 -9.51 32.33
N ARG A 124 15.96 -9.56 33.43
CA ARG A 124 16.40 -8.97 34.70
C ARG A 124 17.67 -9.65 35.24
N ASP A 125 17.73 -10.98 35.16
CA ASP A 125 18.85 -11.76 35.68
C ASP A 125 20.12 -11.51 34.83
N THR A 126 19.99 -11.43 33.50
CA THR A 126 21.09 -11.04 32.58
C THR A 126 21.49 -9.57 32.71
N ALA A 127 20.55 -8.66 33.01
CA ALA A 127 20.85 -7.27 33.33
C ALA A 127 21.67 -7.13 34.62
N ALA A 128 21.41 -7.98 35.62
CA ALA A 128 22.20 -8.03 36.86
C ALA A 128 23.62 -8.55 36.61
N ASP A 129 23.78 -9.60 35.79
CA ASP A 129 25.09 -10.15 35.43
C ASP A 129 25.89 -9.18 34.54
N SER A 130 25.25 -8.51 33.57
CA SER A 130 25.90 -7.51 32.72
C SER A 130 26.28 -6.22 33.46
N GLY A 131 25.58 -5.86 34.54
CA GLY A 131 26.02 -4.82 35.47
C GLY A 131 27.36 -5.15 36.17
N SER A 132 27.68 -6.44 36.35
CA SER A 132 28.98 -6.88 36.87
C SER A 132 30.06 -7.01 35.78
N ALA A 133 29.68 -7.23 34.52
CA ALA A 133 30.59 -7.33 33.38
C ALA A 133 30.92 -5.97 32.72
N GLY A 134 30.01 -4.99 32.79
CA GLY A 134 30.19 -3.65 32.22
C GLY A 134 31.30 -2.84 32.89
N ALA A 135 31.52 -3.04 34.18
CA ALA A 135 32.62 -2.42 34.93
C ALA A 135 34.02 -2.80 34.40
N GLN A 136 34.14 -3.90 33.64
CA GLN A 136 35.42 -4.38 33.09
C GLN A 136 35.57 -4.11 31.58
N GLN A 137 34.52 -3.67 30.89
CA GLN A 137 34.55 -3.35 29.46
C GLN A 137 34.90 -1.88 29.17
N ASP A 138 34.63 -0.97 30.10
CA ASP A 138 35.01 0.45 29.95
C ASP A 138 36.54 0.65 29.99
N ASP A 139 37.25 -0.12 30.81
CA ASP A 139 38.71 -0.09 30.89
C ASP A 139 39.38 -0.63 29.62
N ALA A 140 38.81 -1.70 29.05
CA ALA A 140 39.29 -2.28 27.80
C ALA A 140 39.01 -1.35 26.60
N SER A 141 37.84 -0.69 26.54
CA SER A 141 37.49 0.21 25.44
C SER A 141 38.26 1.53 25.49
N ALA A 142 38.61 2.04 26.68
CA ALA A 142 39.46 3.23 26.82
C ALA A 142 40.90 2.96 26.31
N ALA A 143 41.45 1.78 26.59
CA ALA A 143 42.74 1.35 26.07
C ALA A 143 42.73 1.12 24.54
N GLU A 144 41.63 0.58 24.00
CA GLU A 144 41.42 0.40 22.55
C GLU A 144 41.28 1.76 21.83
N ARG A 145 40.52 2.69 22.40
CA ARG A 145 40.35 4.08 21.90
C ARG A 145 41.67 4.85 21.89
N ALA A 146 42.51 4.69 22.92
CA ALA A 146 43.85 5.28 22.95
C ALA A 146 44.79 4.70 21.87
N ARG A 147 44.68 3.41 21.55
CA ARG A 147 45.42 2.78 20.44
C ARG A 147 44.97 3.29 19.08
N VAL A 148 43.68 3.56 18.89
CA VAL A 148 43.11 4.09 17.64
C VAL A 148 43.54 5.54 17.40
N LEU A 149 43.59 6.39 18.45
CA LEU A 149 44.05 7.78 18.33
C LEU A 149 45.54 7.89 17.99
N SER A 150 46.38 6.91 18.36
CA SER A 150 47.79 6.84 17.92
C SER A 150 47.97 6.50 16.43
N ARG A 151 46.88 6.10 15.75
CA ARG A 151 46.87 5.66 14.34
C ARG A 151 46.46 6.77 13.35
N VAL A 152 46.02 7.93 13.83
CA VAL A 152 45.61 9.08 12.99
C VAL A 152 46.81 9.88 12.43
N GLY A 153 48.06 9.51 12.79
CA GLY A 153 49.27 10.07 12.19
C GLY A 153 50.09 9.11 11.32
N ARG A 154 49.59 7.90 11.04
CA ARG A 154 50.38 6.87 10.34
C ARG A 154 49.59 6.33 9.15
N THR A 155 49.92 6.81 7.96
CA THR A 155 49.54 6.19 6.68
C THR A 155 49.76 4.68 6.76
N PRO A 156 48.82 3.82 6.33
CA PRO A 156 49.03 2.38 6.41
C PRO A 156 50.20 1.99 5.50
N ASP A 157 51.31 1.54 6.11
CA ASP A 157 52.31 0.74 5.43
C ASP A 157 51.61 -0.55 4.97
N ARG A 158 51.55 -0.74 3.65
CA ARG A 158 50.93 -1.87 2.96
C ARG A 158 51.74 -3.13 3.22
N ARG A 159 51.63 -3.68 4.42
CA ARG A 159 52.15 -5.02 4.76
C ARG A 159 51.03 -5.84 5.41
N GLY A 160 50.33 -6.58 4.57
CA GLY A 160 49.35 -7.60 4.98
C GLY A 160 48.11 -7.73 4.08
N ALA A 161 47.76 -6.70 3.31
CA ALA A 161 46.71 -6.76 2.30
C ALA A 161 47.34 -6.74 0.92
N VAL A 162 47.13 -7.81 0.14
CA VAL A 162 47.49 -7.90 -1.29
C VAL A 162 47.09 -6.60 -1.98
N SER A 163 48.00 -6.02 -2.76
CA SER A 163 47.72 -4.78 -3.48
C SER A 163 46.53 -4.97 -4.44
N ILE A 164 45.79 -3.91 -4.76
CA ILE A 164 44.64 -4.00 -5.70
C ILE A 164 45.07 -4.64 -7.03
N ALA A 165 46.27 -4.32 -7.51
CA ALA A 165 46.86 -4.95 -8.69
C ALA A 165 47.04 -6.47 -8.55
N GLU A 166 47.45 -6.93 -7.36
CA GLU A 166 47.64 -8.35 -7.07
C GLU A 166 46.30 -9.07 -6.84
N GLN A 167 45.29 -8.38 -6.30
CA GLN A 167 43.92 -8.88 -6.23
C GLN A 167 43.31 -9.04 -7.63
N ILE A 168 43.59 -8.11 -8.56
CA ILE A 168 43.20 -8.24 -9.97
C ILE A 168 43.85 -9.47 -10.60
N ALA A 169 45.16 -9.66 -10.41
CA ALA A 169 45.87 -10.82 -10.96
C ALA A 169 45.38 -12.15 -10.36
N ALA A 170 45.06 -12.18 -9.06
CA ALA A 170 44.48 -13.35 -8.41
C ALA A 170 43.06 -13.65 -8.91
N ALA A 171 42.23 -12.62 -9.11
CA ALA A 171 40.87 -12.77 -9.64
C ALA A 171 40.86 -13.19 -11.12
N GLU A 172 41.78 -12.68 -11.94
CA GLU A 172 41.99 -13.14 -13.32
C GLU A 172 42.45 -14.61 -13.35
N LYS A 173 43.36 -15.01 -12.44
CA LYS A 173 43.79 -16.41 -12.29
C LYS A 173 42.66 -17.33 -11.82
N ALA A 174 41.74 -16.83 -11.00
CA ALA A 174 40.56 -17.56 -10.52
C ALA A 174 39.40 -17.55 -11.54
N GLY A 175 39.48 -16.77 -12.62
CA GLY A 175 38.41 -16.63 -13.62
C GLY A 175 37.22 -15.79 -13.16
N ASP A 176 37.36 -15.03 -12.07
CA ASP A 176 36.27 -14.18 -11.54
C ASP A 176 36.27 -12.81 -12.24
N HIS A 177 35.65 -12.77 -13.42
CA HIS A 177 35.57 -11.57 -14.24
C HIS A 177 34.81 -10.41 -13.58
N HIS A 178 33.83 -10.70 -12.72
CA HIS A 178 33.03 -9.67 -12.06
C HIS A 178 33.85 -8.93 -10.99
N LEU A 179 34.63 -9.68 -10.21
CA LEU A 179 35.58 -9.11 -9.24
C LEU A 179 36.68 -8.31 -9.94
N VAL A 180 37.18 -8.76 -11.10
CA VAL A 180 38.17 -8.02 -11.88
C VAL A 180 37.62 -6.68 -12.37
N MET A 181 36.38 -6.64 -12.85
CA MET A 181 35.74 -5.40 -13.33
C MET A 181 35.57 -4.38 -12.19
N SER A 182 35.12 -4.82 -11.01
CA SER A 182 34.94 -3.94 -9.86
C SER A 182 36.28 -3.41 -9.32
N LEU A 183 37.30 -4.26 -9.25
CA LEU A 183 38.64 -3.87 -8.82
C LEU A 183 39.31 -2.92 -9.82
N LYS A 184 39.15 -3.13 -11.13
CA LYS A 184 39.62 -2.20 -12.17
C LYS A 184 38.88 -0.86 -12.10
N ALA A 185 37.56 -0.86 -11.86
CA ALA A 185 36.79 0.37 -11.68
C ALA A 185 37.26 1.14 -10.44
N MET A 186 37.52 0.46 -9.32
CA MET A 186 38.06 1.06 -8.10
C MET A 186 39.47 1.65 -8.33
N GLN A 187 40.32 0.94 -9.09
CA GLN A 187 41.65 1.42 -9.46
C GLN A 187 41.61 2.68 -10.34
N LEU A 188 40.61 2.82 -11.20
CA LEU A 188 40.41 3.99 -12.07
C LEU A 188 39.69 5.15 -11.36
N GLY A 189 38.75 4.87 -10.47
CA GLY A 189 37.94 5.87 -9.76
C GLY A 189 38.62 6.52 -8.55
N GLY A 190 39.71 5.93 -8.03
CA GLY A 190 40.48 6.50 -6.91
C GLY A 190 41.52 7.55 -7.29
N ALA A 191 41.57 7.99 -8.55
CA ALA A 191 42.56 8.93 -9.08
C ALA A 191 42.06 10.39 -9.22
N GLN A 192 41.03 10.79 -8.45
CA GLN A 192 40.52 12.18 -8.40
C GLN A 192 41.00 12.91 -7.16
#